data_AF-A0A944VTB3-F1
#
_entry.id   AF-A0A944VTB3-F1
#
_cell.length_a   1.000
_cell.length_b   1.000
_cell.length_c   1.000
_cell.angle_alpha   90.00
_cell.angle_beta   90.00
_cell.angle_gamma   90.00
#
_symmetry.space_group_name_H-M   'P 1'
#
loop_
_entity.id
_entity.type
_entity.pdbx_description
1 polymer ?
#
loop_
_entity_poly.entity_id
_entity_poly.type
_entity_poly.pdbx_seq_one_letter_code
_entity_poly.pdbx_strand_id
1 'polypeptide(L)'
;MKKSQIAVIIFFLFLVILPAQAQSSDRYNHTGNLSMLRVHDLGIAYGSGNNRLDVEVITKFINKNGYSFGFKMRDNNRLPARQGMLSLLRDAFNNGWRTKITYDIRNGSKNGTIVQVTILK
;
A
#
# COMPACT_ATOMS: atom_id res chain seq x y z
N MET A 1 -50.47 30.54 -33.89
CA MET A 1 -49.04 30.19 -34.01
C MET A 1 -48.21 31.15 -33.18
N LYS A 2 -47.63 30.70 -32.06
CA LYS A 2 -46.41 31.25 -31.43
C LYS A 2 -46.01 30.30 -30.29
N LYS A 3 -45.17 29.31 -30.62
CA LYS A 3 -44.51 28.40 -29.68
C LYS A 3 -43.47 29.22 -28.90
N SER A 4 -43.86 29.76 -27.75
CA SER A 4 -42.96 30.28 -26.74
C SER A 4 -42.91 29.24 -25.61
N GLN A 5 -41.76 29.13 -24.92
CA GLN A 5 -41.46 28.19 -23.82
C GLN A 5 -40.84 26.83 -24.18
N ILE A 6 -39.90 26.78 -25.13
CA ILE A 6 -38.97 25.62 -25.26
C ILE A 6 -37.54 26.16 -25.42
N ALA A 7 -37.02 26.85 -24.41
CA ALA A 7 -35.64 27.35 -24.47
C ALA A 7 -34.96 27.57 -23.10
N VAL A 8 -35.47 27.05 -21.98
CA VAL A 8 -34.89 27.35 -20.65
C VAL A 8 -34.73 26.12 -19.73
N ILE A 9 -35.08 24.91 -20.17
CA ILE A 9 -34.99 23.70 -19.32
C ILE A 9 -34.10 22.63 -19.98
N ILE A 10 -32.94 23.04 -20.48
CA ILE A 10 -31.85 22.12 -20.84
C ILE A 10 -30.53 22.74 -20.36
N PHE A 11 -30.46 23.07 -19.06
CA PHE A 11 -29.21 23.53 -18.44
C PHE A 11 -28.94 22.88 -17.07
N PHE A 12 -29.70 21.85 -16.68
CA PHE A 12 -29.63 21.31 -15.32
C PHE A 12 -29.78 19.78 -15.26
N LEU A 13 -29.18 19.04 -16.19
CA LEU A 13 -29.15 17.57 -16.08
C LEU A 13 -27.90 16.92 -16.68
N PHE A 14 -26.73 17.49 -16.43
CA PHE A 14 -25.49 16.71 -16.45
C PHE A 14 -24.91 16.75 -15.04
N LEU A 15 -25.42 15.84 -14.22
CA LEU A 15 -24.77 15.39 -13.00
C LEU A 15 -23.42 14.81 -13.45
N VAL A 16 -22.36 15.62 -13.42
CA VAL A 16 -21.00 15.16 -13.71
C VAL A 16 -20.62 14.23 -12.58
N ILE A 17 -20.84 12.93 -12.77
CA ILE A 17 -20.22 11.88 -11.98
C ILE A 17 -18.73 11.95 -12.35
N LEU A 18 -17.96 12.77 -11.63
CA LEU A 18 -16.51 12.66 -11.67
C LEU A 18 -16.18 11.23 -11.23
N PRO A 19 -15.60 10.38 -12.09
CA PRO A 19 -15.14 9.08 -11.63
C PRO A 19 -14.15 9.37 -10.51
N ALA A 20 -14.38 8.77 -9.34
CA ALA A 20 -13.38 8.75 -8.28
C ALA A 20 -12.08 8.26 -8.91
N GLN A 21 -11.10 9.15 -9.06
CA GLN A 21 -9.85 8.82 -9.71
C GLN A 21 -9.23 7.65 -8.92
N ALA A 22 -9.20 6.47 -9.52
CA ALA A 22 -8.53 5.32 -8.96
C ALA A 22 -7.07 5.73 -8.76
N GLN A 23 -6.66 5.85 -7.50
CA GLN A 23 -5.36 6.36 -7.16
C GLN A 23 -4.31 5.38 -7.70
N SER A 24 -3.54 5.78 -8.72
CA SER A 24 -2.51 4.92 -9.29
C SER A 24 -1.46 4.66 -8.22
N SER A 25 -1.39 3.41 -7.76
CA SER A 25 -0.29 2.95 -6.94
C SER A 25 0.82 2.48 -7.87
N ASP A 26 1.95 3.16 -7.81
CA ASP A 26 3.11 2.78 -8.60
C ASP A 26 3.82 1.61 -7.91
N ARG A 27 4.21 0.62 -8.70
CA ARG A 27 4.91 -0.59 -8.26
C ARG A 27 6.42 -0.38 -8.35
N TYR A 28 7.12 -0.55 -7.24
CA TYR A 28 8.57 -0.43 -7.18
C TYR A 28 9.24 -1.66 -6.58
N ASN A 29 10.55 -1.74 -6.78
CA ASN A 29 11.43 -2.69 -6.10
C ASN A 29 12.40 -1.94 -5.20
N HIS A 30 12.75 -2.54 -4.06
CA HIS A 30 13.83 -2.06 -3.20
C HIS A 30 14.64 -3.22 -2.64
N THR A 31 15.96 -3.03 -2.49
CA THR A 31 16.87 -4.04 -1.93
C THR A 31 17.68 -3.43 -0.79
N GLY A 32 17.79 -4.16 0.31
CA GLY A 32 18.66 -3.80 1.43
C GLY A 32 18.53 -4.74 2.61
N ASN A 33 19.15 -4.37 3.72
CA ASN A 33 19.01 -5.06 5.00
C ASN A 33 17.92 -4.41 5.84
N LEU A 34 17.19 -5.23 6.60
CA LEU A 34 16.12 -4.76 7.45
C LEU A 34 16.70 -4.04 8.68
N SER A 35 16.18 -2.86 9.01
CA SER A 35 16.50 -2.15 10.25
C SER A 35 15.47 -2.40 11.35
N MET A 36 14.28 -2.84 10.98
CA MET A 36 13.16 -3.09 11.88
C MET A 36 12.21 -4.09 11.25
N LEU A 37 11.71 -5.03 12.05
CA LEU A 37 10.57 -5.87 11.73
C LEU A 37 9.60 -5.81 12.92
N ARG A 38 8.34 -5.43 12.65
CA ARG A 38 7.27 -5.37 13.65
C ARG A 38 6.09 -6.19 13.15
N VAL A 39 5.52 -6.98 14.05
CA VAL A 39 4.26 -7.69 13.86
C VAL A 39 3.35 -7.29 15.01
N HIS A 40 2.08 -7.02 14.73
CA HIS A 40 1.10 -6.66 15.75
C HIS A 40 -0.30 -7.11 15.36
N ASP A 41 -1.23 -7.05 16.32
CA ASP A 41 -2.62 -7.47 16.13
C ASP A 41 -3.40 -6.58 15.16
N LEU A 42 -4.53 -7.13 14.69
CA LEU A 42 -5.47 -6.48 13.80
C LEU A 42 -6.10 -5.23 14.45
N GLY A 43 -6.34 -4.21 13.63
CA GLY A 43 -6.97 -2.95 14.08
C GLY A 43 -5.98 -1.90 14.58
N ILE A 44 -4.70 -2.26 14.76
CA ILE A 44 -3.64 -1.30 15.04
C ILE A 44 -3.10 -0.79 13.70
N ALA A 45 -3.02 0.53 13.55
CA ALA A 45 -2.44 1.14 12.37
C ALA A 45 -1.07 1.75 12.67
N TYR A 46 -0.32 2.02 11.61
CA TYR A 46 1.01 2.59 11.68
C TYR A 46 1.12 3.89 10.89
N GLY A 47 1.75 4.91 11.48
CA GLY A 47 1.86 6.25 10.90
C GLY A 47 0.62 7.13 11.15
N SER A 48 0.61 8.31 10.55
CA SER A 48 -0.42 9.33 10.73
C SER A 48 -0.89 9.93 9.41
N GLY A 49 -2.10 10.50 9.41
CA GLY A 49 -2.70 11.20 8.28
C GLY A 49 -2.70 10.38 6.98
N ASN A 50 -2.28 11.00 5.89
CA ASN A 50 -2.25 10.41 4.54
C ASN A 50 -1.13 9.37 4.31
N ASN A 51 -0.32 9.09 5.34
CA ASN A 51 0.75 8.09 5.34
C ASN A 51 0.41 6.91 6.28
N ARG A 52 -0.86 6.73 6.67
CA ARG A 52 -1.26 5.64 7.55
C ARG A 52 -1.26 4.29 6.81
N LEU A 53 -0.64 3.27 7.41
CA LEU A 53 -0.76 1.88 7.00
C LEU A 53 -1.70 1.15 7.95
N ASP A 54 -2.73 0.54 7.39
CA ASP A 54 -3.57 -0.46 8.04
C ASP A 54 -3.02 -1.83 7.64
N VAL A 55 -2.04 -2.34 8.39
CA VAL A 55 -1.30 -3.59 8.10
C VAL A 55 -0.81 -4.19 9.41
N GLU A 56 -0.68 -5.52 9.49
CA GLU A 56 -0.24 -6.21 10.71
C GLU A 56 1.27 -6.48 10.74
N VAL A 57 1.94 -6.47 9.59
CA VAL A 57 3.40 -6.62 9.47
C VAL A 57 3.98 -5.35 8.90
N ILE A 58 5.04 -4.82 9.54
CA ILE A 58 5.75 -3.61 9.14
C ILE A 58 7.25 -3.87 9.15
N THR A 59 7.95 -3.42 8.11
CA THR A 59 9.40 -3.50 7.99
C THR A 59 9.99 -2.17 7.50
N LYS A 60 11.24 -1.92 7.87
CA LYS A 60 12.05 -0.79 7.42
C LYS A 60 13.42 -1.28 6.96
N PHE A 61 14.09 -0.48 6.14
CA PHE A 61 15.42 -0.77 5.62
C PHE A 61 16.44 0.27 6.12
N ILE A 62 17.66 -0.20 6.41
CA ILE A 62 18.79 0.66 6.82
C ILE A 62 19.06 1.74 5.76
N ASN A 63 19.01 1.37 4.48
CA ASN A 63 19.33 2.24 3.35
C ASN A 63 18.11 2.98 2.77
N LYS A 64 16.96 3.01 3.46
CA LYS A 64 15.74 3.70 2.99
C LYS A 64 15.00 4.36 4.15
N ASN A 65 15.70 5.29 4.79
CA ASN A 65 15.21 6.00 5.97
C ASN A 65 13.94 6.80 5.69
N GLY A 66 13.05 6.83 6.68
CA GLY A 66 11.76 7.53 6.60
C GLY A 66 10.68 6.78 5.82
N TYR A 67 10.99 5.65 5.18
CA TYR A 67 10.01 4.78 4.54
C TYR A 67 9.64 3.59 5.43
N SER A 68 8.38 3.16 5.36
CA SER A 68 7.93 1.93 6.01
C SER A 68 7.11 1.10 5.03
N PHE A 69 7.24 -0.22 5.12
CA PHE A 69 6.57 -1.14 4.21
C PHE A 69 5.83 -2.20 5.00
N GLY A 70 4.65 -2.59 4.57
CA GLY A 70 3.90 -3.60 5.30
C GLY A 70 2.89 -4.35 4.46
N PHE A 71 2.25 -5.36 5.06
CA PHE A 71 1.19 -6.12 4.43
C PHE A 71 0.25 -6.74 5.46
N LYS A 72 -0.94 -7.12 4.98
CA LYS A 72 -2.04 -7.53 5.85
C LYS A 72 -2.02 -9.03 6.18
N MET A 73 -2.13 -9.45 7.43
CA MET A 73 -2.22 -10.88 7.82
C MET A 73 -3.67 -11.37 8.02
N ARG A 74 -4.59 -10.88 7.19
CA ARG A 74 -6.02 -11.24 7.28
C ARG A 74 -6.28 -12.67 6.79
N ASP A 75 -7.22 -13.33 7.46
CA ASP A 75 -7.69 -14.66 7.10
C ASP A 75 -8.43 -14.63 5.75
N ASN A 76 -7.70 -14.94 4.68
CA ASN A 76 -8.21 -15.02 3.32
C ASN A 76 -7.31 -15.92 2.47
N ASN A 77 -7.69 -16.14 1.21
CA ASN A 77 -6.95 -17.00 0.28
C ASN A 77 -5.49 -16.59 0.01
N ARG A 78 -5.06 -15.39 0.43
CA ARG A 78 -3.67 -14.92 0.30
C ARG A 78 -2.84 -15.15 1.56
N LEU A 79 -3.45 -15.60 2.66
CA LEU A 79 -2.77 -15.82 3.94
C LEU A 79 -1.54 -16.74 3.81
N PRO A 80 -1.57 -17.87 3.09
CA PRO A 80 -0.38 -18.73 2.97
C PRO A 80 0.83 -18.02 2.37
N ALA A 81 0.62 -17.24 1.31
CA ALA A 81 1.69 -16.47 0.68
C ALA A 81 2.26 -15.40 1.63
N ARG A 82 1.39 -14.74 2.41
CA ARG A 82 1.81 -13.70 3.36
C ARG A 82 2.51 -14.27 4.59
N GLN A 83 2.12 -15.46 5.04
CA GLN A 83 2.88 -16.21 6.05
C GLN A 83 4.28 -16.55 5.55
N GLY A 84 4.42 -17.00 4.29
CA GLY A 84 5.71 -17.21 3.64
C GLY A 84 6.55 -15.93 3.57
N MET A 85 5.95 -14.81 3.15
CA MET A 85 6.62 -13.51 3.15
C MET A 85 7.11 -13.10 4.53
N LEU A 86 6.29 -13.30 5.57
CA LEU A 86 6.68 -13.00 6.95
C LEU A 86 7.82 -13.90 7.44
N SER A 87 7.80 -15.19 7.08
CA SER A 87 8.90 -16.11 7.40
C SER A 87 10.22 -15.62 6.79
N LEU A 88 10.21 -15.25 5.49
CA LEU A 88 11.40 -14.73 4.81
C LEU A 88 11.93 -13.44 5.45
N LEU A 89 11.03 -12.54 5.88
CA LEU A 89 11.44 -11.32 6.59
C LEU A 89 12.05 -11.63 7.96
N ARG A 90 11.52 -12.62 8.69
CA ARG A 90 12.09 -13.06 9.97
C ARG A 90 13.48 -13.66 9.77
N ASP A 91 13.65 -14.52 8.78
CA ASP A 91 14.94 -15.14 8.47
C ASP A 91 15.97 -14.08 8.09
N ALA A 92 15.59 -13.13 7.24
CA ALA A 92 16.49 -12.07 6.82
C ALA A 92 16.83 -11.09 7.95
N PHE A 93 15.87 -10.77 8.84
CA PHE A 93 16.13 -9.93 10.00
C PHE A 93 17.10 -10.60 10.97
N ASN A 94 16.86 -11.87 11.30
CA ASN A 94 17.66 -12.63 12.28
C ASN A 94 19.09 -12.89 11.78
N ASN A 95 19.28 -13.10 10.48
CA ASN A 95 20.60 -13.42 9.92
C ASN A 95 21.28 -12.21 9.24
N GLY A 96 20.66 -11.02 9.26
CA GLY A 96 21.18 -9.85 8.57
C GLY A 96 21.28 -10.01 7.05
N TRP A 97 20.46 -10.86 6.42
CA TRP A 97 20.52 -11.09 4.98
C TRP A 97 19.92 -9.94 4.18
N ARG A 98 20.41 -9.77 2.95
CA ARG A 98 19.85 -8.79 2.03
C ARG A 98 18.47 -9.28 1.56
N THR A 99 17.50 -8.37 1.55
CA THR A 99 16.12 -8.65 1.14
C THR A 99 15.73 -7.72 0.01
N LYS A 100 15.13 -8.27 -1.04
CA LYS A 100 14.40 -7.51 -2.05
C LYS A 100 12.91 -7.53 -1.72
N ILE A 101 12.27 -6.36 -1.76
CA ILE A 101 10.81 -6.24 -1.71
C ILE A 101 10.29 -5.66 -3.01
N THR A 102 9.11 -6.12 -3.42
CA THR A 102 8.27 -5.45 -4.41
C THR A 102 7.08 -4.86 -3.67
N TYR A 103 6.78 -3.58 -3.90
CA TYR A 103 5.75 -2.87 -3.16
C TYR A 103 5.00 -1.87 -4.02
N ASP A 104 3.75 -1.64 -3.66
CA ASP A 104 2.90 -0.58 -4.21
C ASP A 104 2.95 0.62 -3.25
N ILE A 105 3.15 1.83 -3.79
CA ILE A 105 3.11 3.06 -3.01
C ILE A 105 2.35 4.16 -3.76
N ARG A 106 1.59 4.92 -3.00
CA ARG A 106 0.84 6.08 -3.50
C ARG A 106 1.81 7.26 -3.69
N ASN A 107 1.64 8.04 -4.76
CA ASN A 107 2.48 9.23 -4.97
C ASN A 107 2.43 10.18 -3.75
N GLY A 108 3.60 10.68 -3.33
CA GLY A 108 3.79 11.50 -2.13
C GLY A 108 3.73 10.73 -0.80
N SER A 109 3.47 9.42 -0.80
CA SER A 109 3.53 8.59 0.41
C SER A 109 4.95 8.12 0.69
N LYS A 110 5.25 7.92 1.99
CA LYS A 110 6.46 7.20 2.43
C LYS A 110 6.18 5.78 2.91
N ASN A 111 4.90 5.40 2.90
CA ASN A 111 4.44 4.13 3.40
C ASN A 111 3.82 3.30 2.28
N GLY A 112 4.39 2.11 2.03
CA GLY A 112 4.03 1.23 0.92
C GLY A 112 3.50 -0.13 1.36
N THR A 113 2.76 -0.78 0.48
CA THR A 113 2.23 -2.14 0.69
C THR A 113 3.09 -3.15 -0.05
N ILE A 114 3.65 -4.13 0.66
CA ILE A 114 4.49 -5.17 0.07
C ILE A 114 3.60 -6.19 -0.65
N VAL A 115 4.02 -6.54 -1.86
CA VAL A 115 3.40 -7.57 -2.70
C VAL A 115 4.26 -8.84 -2.75
N GLN A 116 5.58 -8.71 -2.65
CA GLN A 116 6.52 -9.83 -2.69
C GLN A 116 7.76 -9.56 -1.84
N VAL A 117 8.31 -10.63 -1.27
CA VAL A 117 9.59 -10.65 -0.55
C VAL A 117 10.50 -11.70 -1.18
N THR A 118 11.79 -11.39 -1.32
CA THR A 118 12.81 -12.32 -1.81
C THR A 118 14.11 -12.12 -1.02
N ILE A 119 14.69 -13.21 -0.52
CA ILE A 119 16.00 -13.18 0.13
C ILE A 119 17.08 -13.24 -0.94
N LEU A 120 18.09 -12.39 -0.82
CA LEU A 120 19.30 -12.39 -1.64
C LEU A 120 20.44 -12.84 -0.73
N LYS A 121 20.91 -14.07 -0.93
CA LYS A 121 22.07 -14.63 -0.24
C LYS A 121 23.34 -14.24 -0.96
#